data_AF-A0A8S0VFU1-F1
#
_entry.id   AF-A0A8S0VFU1-F1
#
_cell.length_a   1.000
_cell.length_b   1.000
_cell.length_c   1.000
_cell.angle_alpha   90.00
_cell.angle_beta   90.00
_cell.angle_gamma   90.00
#
_symmetry.space_group_name_H-M   'P 1'
#
loop_
_entity.id
_entity.type
_entity.pdbx_description
1 polymer ?
#
loop_
_entity_poly.entity_id
_entity_poly.type
_entity_poly.pdbx_seq_one_letter_code
_entity_poly.pdbx_strand_id
1 'polypeptide(L)'
;MKNTTNKKDKSALKAERKSFKMQKESIKKQTKELSEICNVKACAVIIGPDGTIETWPENRNDVRELIQAYKNRGPEKEQPQELDGDNDKTKETVSVVSGNPTKEEILRSIDAKLAEVRKRIQILKANEMKKTES
;
A
#
# COMPACT_ATOMS: atom_id res chain seq x y z
N MET A 1 -11.88 44.15 -12.43
CA MET A 1 -11.95 42.91 -11.62
C MET A 1 -10.53 42.43 -11.35
N LYS A 2 -10.11 42.35 -10.08
CA LYS A 2 -8.73 41.98 -9.71
C LYS A 2 -8.66 40.46 -9.52
N ASN A 3 -7.93 39.75 -10.39
CA ASN A 3 -7.62 38.32 -10.26
C ASN A 3 -6.60 38.11 -9.12
N THR A 4 -7.08 37.95 -7.89
CA THR A 4 -6.22 37.81 -6.69
C THR A 4 -6.05 36.37 -6.20
N THR A 5 -6.69 35.39 -6.83
CA THR A 5 -6.68 33.98 -6.38
C THR A 5 -5.40 33.21 -6.76
N ASN A 6 -4.55 33.71 -7.67
CA ASN A 6 -3.46 32.91 -8.24
C ASN A 6 -2.11 32.95 -7.47
N LYS A 7 -1.97 33.84 -6.47
CA LYS A 7 -0.69 34.06 -5.75
C LYS A 7 -0.60 33.28 -4.44
N LYS A 8 -1.72 33.10 -3.72
CA LYS A 8 -1.76 32.45 -2.40
C LYS A 8 -1.53 30.93 -2.49
N ASP A 9 -2.11 30.29 -3.51
CA ASP A 9 -1.99 28.84 -3.71
C ASP A 9 -0.59 28.43 -4.15
N LYS A 10 0.09 29.27 -4.96
CA LYS A 10 1.49 29.03 -5.37
C LYS A 10 2.48 29.09 -4.22
N SER A 11 2.28 29.98 -3.24
CA SER A 11 3.16 30.07 -2.07
C SER A 11 3.02 28.89 -1.12
N ALA A 12 1.80 28.36 -0.94
CA ALA A 12 1.54 27.20 -0.09
C ALA A 12 2.18 25.93 -0.66
N LEU A 13 1.97 25.66 -1.96
CA LEU A 13 2.59 24.51 -2.65
C LEU A 13 4.13 24.55 -2.61
N LYS A 14 4.72 25.75 -2.66
CA LYS A 14 6.17 25.92 -2.54
C LYS A 14 6.67 25.60 -1.12
N ALA A 15 5.94 26.03 -0.08
CA ALA A 15 6.27 25.74 1.31
C ALA A 15 6.12 24.25 1.63
N GLU A 16 5.08 23.60 1.11
CA GLU A 16 4.85 22.17 1.23
C GLU A 16 5.97 21.35 0.60
N ARG A 17 6.35 21.64 -0.65
CA ARG A 17 7.49 20.97 -1.31
C ARG A 17 8.81 21.13 -0.55
N LYS A 18 9.05 22.32 0.01
CA LYS A 18 10.25 22.57 0.84
C LYS A 18 10.21 21.73 2.12
N SER A 19 9.06 21.68 2.77
CA SER A 19 8.85 20.92 4.00
C SER A 19 9.03 19.43 3.75
N PHE A 20 8.42 18.90 2.68
CA PHE A 20 8.61 17.51 2.26
C PHE A 20 10.09 17.20 2.03
N LYS A 21 10.81 18.05 1.28
CA LYS A 21 12.25 17.86 1.05
C LYS A 21 13.04 17.80 2.36
N MET A 22 12.79 18.71 3.29
CA MET A 22 13.48 18.74 4.58
C MET A 22 13.14 17.52 5.44
N GLN A 23 11.86 17.14 5.52
CA GLN A 23 11.40 15.97 6.26
C GLN A 23 12.02 14.69 5.70
N LYS A 24 12.02 14.55 4.37
CA LYS A 24 12.62 13.40 3.68
C LYS A 24 14.10 13.24 4.06
N GLU A 25 14.90 14.29 3.93
CA GLU A 25 16.32 14.23 4.28
C GLU A 25 16.53 13.93 5.77
N SER A 26 15.70 14.51 6.65
CA SER A 26 15.73 14.24 8.09
C SER A 26 15.43 12.77 8.41
N ILE A 27 14.38 12.19 7.81
CA ILE A 27 14.01 10.79 8.03
C ILE A 27 15.15 9.86 7.60
N LYS A 28 15.76 10.10 6.43
CA LYS A 28 16.91 9.30 5.98
C LYS A 28 18.07 9.40 6.97
N LYS A 29 18.40 10.62 7.43
CA LYS A 29 19.47 10.85 8.41
C LYS A 29 19.19 10.16 9.75
N GLN A 30 17.99 10.31 10.30
CA GLN A 30 17.60 9.70 11.57
C GLN A 30 17.59 8.17 11.47
N THR A 31 17.13 7.62 10.35
CA THR A 31 17.15 6.16 10.13
C THR A 31 18.59 5.64 10.05
N LYS A 32 19.48 6.39 9.40
CA LYS A 32 20.92 6.10 9.39
C LYS A 32 21.53 6.12 10.78
N GLU A 33 21.35 7.21 11.51
CA GLU A 33 21.88 7.36 12.87
C GLU A 33 21.34 6.26 13.80
N LEU A 34 20.04 5.95 13.71
CA LEU A 34 19.43 4.84 14.45
C LEU A 34 20.09 3.50 14.11
N SER A 35 20.28 3.22 12.82
CA SER A 35 20.89 1.98 12.35
C SER A 35 22.33 1.84 12.85
N GLU A 36 23.11 2.91 12.81
CA GLU A 36 24.52 2.94 13.21
C GLU A 36 24.69 2.89 14.74
N ILE A 37 23.94 3.71 15.49
CA ILE A 37 24.09 3.82 16.96
C ILE A 37 23.56 2.57 17.65
N CYS A 38 22.39 2.09 17.24
CA CYS A 38 21.77 0.92 17.86
C CYS A 38 22.23 -0.39 17.21
N ASN A 39 23.03 -0.32 16.14
CA ASN A 39 23.49 -1.48 15.38
C ASN A 39 22.32 -2.38 14.93
N VAL A 40 21.19 -1.75 14.58
CA VAL A 40 19.96 -2.41 14.12
C VAL A 40 19.84 -2.28 12.61
N LYS A 41 19.30 -3.30 11.95
CA LYS A 41 18.97 -3.22 10.52
C LYS A 41 17.67 -2.44 10.36
N ALA A 42 17.77 -1.21 9.87
CA ALA A 42 16.62 -0.34 9.61
C ALA A 42 16.62 0.13 8.15
N CYS A 43 15.43 0.40 7.61
CA CYS A 43 15.26 1.06 6.32
C CYS A 43 14.06 2.02 6.37
N ALA A 44 14.12 3.05 5.55
CA ALA A 44 13.00 3.97 5.31
C ALA A 44 12.54 3.86 3.86
N VAL A 45 11.21 3.81 3.66
CA VAL A 45 10.56 3.91 2.35
C VAL A 45 9.68 5.14 2.37
N ILE A 46 10.01 6.13 1.54
CA ILE A 46 9.37 7.45 1.51
C ILE A 46 8.66 7.59 0.17
N ILE A 47 7.35 7.82 0.22
CA ILE A 47 6.51 8.00 -0.96
C ILE A 47 6.24 9.50 -1.11
N GLY A 48 6.68 10.06 -2.23
CA GLY A 48 6.44 11.44 -2.59
C GLY A 48 5.00 11.70 -3.06
N PRO A 49 4.56 12.97 -3.08
CA PRO A 49 3.22 13.34 -3.55
C PRO A 49 2.98 13.05 -5.04
N ASP A 50 4.05 12.85 -5.81
CA ASP A 50 4.04 12.44 -7.22
C ASP A 50 4.13 10.91 -7.41
N GLY A 51 4.10 10.14 -6.31
CA GLY A 51 4.28 8.69 -6.33
C GLY A 51 5.73 8.25 -6.49
N THR A 52 6.70 9.18 -6.41
CA THR A 52 8.12 8.80 -6.39
C THR A 52 8.44 8.02 -5.11
N ILE A 53 9.16 6.92 -5.28
CA ILE A 53 9.61 6.10 -4.16
C ILE A 53 11.09 6.33 -3.96
N GLU A 54 11.42 6.90 -2.81
CA GLU A 54 12.80 7.04 -2.33
C GLU A 54 13.02 6.12 -1.13
N THR A 55 14.21 5.56 -1.03
CA THR A 55 14.56 4.66 0.05
C THR A 55 15.83 5.09 0.74
N TRP A 56 15.96 4.67 1.99
CA TRP A 56 17.24 4.56 2.67
C TRP A 56 17.36 3.14 3.23
N PRO A 57 18.46 2.40 2.97
CA PRO A 57 19.57 2.75 2.09
C PRO A 57 19.15 3.01 0.62
N GLU A 58 20.00 3.71 -0.14
CA GLU A 58 19.74 4.02 -1.55
C GLU A 58 19.76 2.76 -2.43
N ASN A 59 20.49 1.73 -2.00
CA ASN A 59 20.52 0.44 -2.66
C ASN A 59 19.21 -0.32 -2.39
N ARG A 60 18.41 -0.49 -3.44
CA ARG A 60 17.11 -1.18 -3.39
C ARG A 60 17.24 -2.67 -3.03
N ASN A 61 18.38 -3.31 -3.31
CA ASN A 61 18.57 -4.71 -2.94
C ASN A 61 18.65 -4.86 -1.42
N ASP A 62 19.40 -3.99 -0.74
CA ASP A 62 19.56 -4.02 0.72
C ASP A 62 18.21 -3.78 1.42
N VAL A 63 17.43 -2.82 0.89
CA VAL A 63 16.06 -2.55 1.37
C VAL A 63 15.16 -3.76 1.14
N ARG A 64 15.25 -4.40 -0.03
CA ARG A 64 14.44 -5.59 -0.35
C ARG A 64 14.77 -6.77 0.56
N GLU A 65 16.05 -7.02 0.83
CA GLU A 65 16.50 -8.05 1.77
C GLU A 65 15.96 -7.79 3.16
N LEU A 66 16.01 -6.53 3.63
CA LEU A 66 15.49 -6.18 4.95
C LEU A 66 13.96 -6.35 5.03
N ILE A 67 13.22 -5.92 4.01
CA ILE A 67 11.78 -6.13 3.91
C ILE A 67 11.45 -7.63 3.87
N GLN A 68 12.22 -8.43 3.14
CA GLN A 68 12.01 -9.87 3.09
C GLN A 68 12.32 -10.53 4.44
N ALA A 69 13.39 -10.12 5.11
CA ALA A 69 13.71 -10.57 6.46
C ALA A 69 12.60 -10.21 7.47
N TYR A 70 12.01 -9.02 7.35
CA TYR A 70 10.84 -8.61 8.14
C TYR A 70 9.64 -9.53 7.88
N LYS A 71 9.27 -9.74 6.61
CA LYS A 71 8.15 -10.63 6.23
C LYS A 71 8.33 -12.07 6.72
N ASN A 72 9.58 -12.56 6.73
CA ASN A 72 9.90 -13.92 7.15
C ASN A 72 9.88 -14.12 8.68
N ARG A 73 9.82 -13.05 9.49
CA ARG A 73 9.75 -13.16 10.96
C ARG A 73 8.39 -13.64 11.48
N GLY A 74 7.41 -13.84 10.60
CA GLY A 74 6.03 -14.21 10.97
C GLY A 74 5.29 -13.03 11.60
N PRO A 75 4.00 -13.19 11.95
CA PRO A 75 3.26 -12.16 12.66
C PRO A 75 3.79 -12.06 14.10
N GLU A 76 4.92 -11.37 14.28
CA GLU A 76 5.20 -10.72 15.54
C GLU A 76 4.00 -9.82 15.85
N LYS A 77 3.60 -9.72 17.13
CA LYS A 77 2.44 -8.93 17.53
C LYS A 77 2.70 -7.47 17.18
N GLU A 78 2.42 -7.09 15.94
CA GLU A 78 2.35 -5.72 15.46
C GLU A 78 1.26 -5.07 16.30
N GLN A 79 1.65 -4.48 17.44
CA GLN A 79 0.79 -3.52 18.08
C GLN A 79 0.65 -2.40 17.06
N PRO A 80 -0.57 -2.05 16.63
CA PRO A 80 -0.77 -0.80 15.94
C PRO A 80 -0.14 0.28 16.83
N GLN A 81 0.94 0.91 16.37
CA GLN A 81 1.36 2.15 17.00
C GLN A 81 0.27 3.14 16.66
N GLU A 82 -0.61 3.38 17.63
CA GLU A 82 -1.51 4.52 17.62
C GLU A 82 -0.62 5.76 17.47
N LEU A 83 -0.70 6.40 16.30
CA LEU A 83 -0.14 7.73 16.14
C LEU A 83 -1.11 8.65 16.89
N ASP A 84 -0.68 9.17 18.04
CA ASP A 84 -1.39 10.22 18.77
C ASP A 84 -1.47 11.48 17.88
N GLY A 85 -2.47 11.50 16.99
CA GLY A 85 -2.72 12.55 16.02
C GLY A 85 -4.13 13.09 16.20
N ASP A 86 -4.23 14.22 16.88
CA ASP A 86 -5.44 15.02 16.98
C ASP A 86 -5.96 15.43 15.59
N ASN A 87 -7.18 14.96 15.28
CA ASN A 87 -8.18 15.44 14.32
C ASN A 87 -7.76 15.88 12.89
N ASP A 88 -8.21 15.12 11.87
CA ASP A 88 -9.42 15.43 11.06
C ASP A 88 -9.39 14.64 9.72
N LYS A 89 -10.41 13.79 9.53
CA LYS A 89 -10.96 13.28 8.25
C LYS A 89 -9.99 12.94 7.10
N THR A 90 -9.45 11.73 7.13
CA THR A 90 -9.82 10.67 6.16
C THR A 90 -9.33 9.34 6.71
N LYS A 91 -10.28 8.54 7.17
CA LYS A 91 -10.11 7.14 7.51
C LYS A 91 -10.00 6.34 6.22
N GLU A 92 -8.88 6.51 5.52
CA GLU A 92 -8.33 5.42 4.71
C GLU A 92 -7.45 4.62 5.65
N THR A 93 -8.07 3.62 6.29
CA THR A 93 -7.35 2.46 6.76
C THR A 93 -6.75 1.80 5.52
N VAL A 94 -5.58 2.26 5.07
CA VAL A 94 -4.77 1.48 4.13
C VAL A 94 -4.13 0.37 4.96
N SER A 95 -4.96 -0.60 5.36
CA SER A 95 -4.46 -1.96 5.47
C SER A 95 -4.04 -2.31 4.06
N VAL A 96 -2.75 -2.12 3.75
CA VAL A 96 -2.17 -2.85 2.63
C VAL A 96 -2.42 -4.30 2.99
N VAL A 97 -3.38 -4.92 2.30
CA VAL A 97 -3.51 -6.37 2.21
C VAL A 97 -2.21 -6.83 1.57
N SER A 98 -1.22 -7.01 2.44
CA SER A 98 0.06 -7.62 2.16
C SER A 98 -0.22 -9.11 2.08
N GLY A 99 -0.46 -9.57 0.86
CA GLY A 99 -0.55 -10.97 0.51
C GLY A 99 -0.59 -11.10 -1.00
N ASN A 100 0.52 -11.55 -1.59
CA ASN A 100 0.34 -12.34 -2.81
C ASN A 100 -0.60 -13.49 -2.40
N PRO A 101 -1.72 -13.71 -3.12
CA PRO A 101 -2.68 -14.72 -2.70
C PRO A 101 -1.96 -16.05 -2.57
N THR A 102 -2.13 -16.69 -1.41
CA THR A 102 -1.58 -18.02 -1.15
C THR A 102 -2.12 -18.99 -2.20
N LYS A 103 -1.39 -20.08 -2.47
CA LYS A 103 -1.81 -21.06 -3.50
C LYS A 103 -3.22 -21.56 -3.21
N GLU A 104 -3.56 -21.66 -1.93
CA GLU A 104 -4.84 -22.08 -1.38
C GLU A 104 -5.96 -21.07 -1.69
N GLU A 105 -5.70 -19.76 -1.58
CA GLU A 105 -6.67 -18.72 -1.93
C GLU A 105 -6.93 -18.63 -3.43
N ILE A 106 -5.89 -18.83 -4.24
CA ILE A 106 -6.01 -18.91 -5.70
C ILE A 106 -6.87 -20.13 -6.08
N LEU A 107 -6.59 -21.29 -5.50
CA LEU A 107 -7.38 -22.51 -5.72
C LEU A 107 -8.84 -22.30 -5.33
N ARG A 108 -9.11 -21.71 -4.17
CA ARG A 108 -10.47 -21.40 -3.72
C ARG A 108 -11.22 -20.46 -4.68
N SER A 109 -10.53 -19.47 -5.24
CA SER A 109 -11.09 -18.55 -6.24
C SER A 109 -11.43 -19.26 -7.55
N ILE A 110 -10.57 -20.20 -7.98
CA ILE A 110 -10.81 -21.02 -9.17
C ILE A 110 -12.04 -21.93 -8.97
N ASP A 111 -12.13 -22.62 -7.83
CA ASP A 111 -13.26 -23.51 -7.51
C ASP A 111 -14.59 -22.75 -7.45
N ALA A 112 -14.59 -21.57 -6.83
CA ALA A 112 -15.78 -20.71 -6.77
C ALA A 112 -16.25 -20.30 -8.18
N LYS A 113 -15.33 -19.91 -9.07
CA LYS A 113 -15.66 -19.56 -10.46
C LYS A 113 -16.15 -20.79 -11.24
N LEU A 114 -15.58 -21.96 -11.00
CA LEU A 114 -16.02 -23.21 -11.64
C LEU A 114 -17.45 -23.57 -11.24
N ALA A 115 -17.83 -23.39 -9.97
CA ALA A 115 -19.19 -23.62 -9.48
C ALA A 115 -20.22 -22.72 -10.16
N GLU A 116 -19.91 -21.44 -10.33
CA GLU A 116 -20.78 -20.48 -11.02
C GLU A 116 -20.97 -20.84 -12.50
N VAL A 117 -19.90 -21.25 -13.19
CA VAL A 117 -19.98 -21.72 -14.58
C VAL A 117 -20.88 -22.95 -14.70
N ARG A 118 -20.75 -23.92 -13.78
CA ARG A 118 -21.62 -25.11 -13.74
C ARG A 118 -23.09 -24.75 -13.58
N LYS A 119 -23.40 -23.78 -12.69
CA LYS A 119 -24.77 -23.29 -12.49
C LYS A 119 -25.35 -22.69 -13.77
N ARG A 120 -24.57 -21.86 -14.49
CA ARG A 120 -24.99 -21.28 -15.77
C ARG A 120 -25.26 -22.33 -16.84
N ILE A 121 -24.40 -23.36 -16.93
CA ILE A 121 -24.61 -24.48 -17.84
C ILE A 121 -25.94 -25.19 -17.55
N GLN A 122 -26.26 -25.40 -16.27
CA GLN A 122 -27.51 -26.06 -15.89
C GLN A 122 -28.74 -25.21 -16.25
N ILE A 123 -28.68 -23.90 -16.03
CA ILE A 123 -29.75 -22.97 -16.42
C ILE A 123 -29.95 -22.99 -17.94
N LEU A 124 -28.86 -22.94 -18.70
CA LEU A 124 -28.92 -23.01 -20.17
C LEU A 124 -29.53 -24.33 -20.64
N LYS A 125 -29.09 -25.48 -20.08
CA LYS A 125 -29.69 -26.79 -20.38
C LYS A 125 -31.20 -26.84 -20.09
N ALA A 126 -31.64 -26.27 -18.96
CA ALA A 126 -33.05 -26.23 -18.60
C ALA A 126 -33.88 -25.36 -19.56
N ASN A 127 -33.28 -24.31 -20.13
CA ASN A 127 -33.95 -23.45 -21.11
C ASN A 127 -34.02 -24.09 -22.50
N GLU A 128 -33.01 -24.88 -22.89
CA GLU A 128 -33.03 -25.66 -24.14
C GLU A 128 -34.13 -26.73 -24.12
N MET A 129 -34.33 -27.43 -22.99
CA MET A 129 -35.39 -28.45 -22.88
C MET A 129 -36.80 -27.85 -22.97
N LYS A 130 -37.00 -26.63 -22.43
CA LYS A 130 -38.28 -25.92 -22.54
C LYS A 130 -38.59 -25.42 -23.97
N LYS A 131 -37.57 -25.29 -24.82
CA LYS A 131 -37.72 -24.85 -26.21
C LYS A 131 -38.09 -26.01 -27.15
N THR A 132 -37.85 -27.26 -26.75
CA THR A 132 -38.20 -28.46 -27.54
C THR A 132 -39.61 -29.00 -27.29
N GLU A 133 -40.34 -28.48 -26.30
CA GLU A 133 -41.72 -28.89 -25.95
C GLU A 133 -42.78 -27.81 -26.30
N SER A 134 -42.43 -26.79 -27.09
CA SER A 134 -43.34 -25.79 -27.67
C SER A 134 -43.20 -25.76 -29.18
#